data_AF-A0A7K4K5X0-F1
#
_entry.id   AF-A0A7K4K5X0-F1
#
_cell.length_a   1.000
_cell.length_b   1.000
_cell.length_c   1.000
_cell.angle_alpha   90.00
_cell.angle_beta   90.00
_cell.angle_gamma   90.00
#
_symmetry.space_group_name_H-M   'P 1'
#
loop_
_entity.id
_entity.type
_entity.pdbx_description
1 polymer ?
#
loop_
_entity_poly.entity_id
_entity_poly.type
_entity_poly.pdbx_seq_one_letter_code
_entity_poly.pdbx_strand_id
1 'polypeptide(L)'
;FLQFVDADNILTNPDTLALLIAENKTVVAPMLDSRAAYSNFWCGMTSQGYYKRTPAYIPIRKRDRRGCFAVPMVHSTFLIDLRKEASRDLAFYPPH
;
A
#
# COMPACT_ATOMS: atom_id res chain seq x y z
N PHE A 1 15.69 -4.50 -3.74
CA PHE A 1 14.23 -4.55 -3.55
C PHE A 1 13.89 -5.61 -2.54
N LEU A 2 12.83 -5.41 -1.78
CA LEU A 2 12.25 -6.40 -0.88
C LEU A 2 10.73 -6.41 -1.07
N GLN A 3 10.17 -7.56 -1.43
CA GLN A 3 8.72 -7.73 -1.59
C GLN A 3 8.18 -8.52 -0.40
N PHE A 4 7.24 -7.92 0.32
CA PHE A 4 6.47 -8.60 1.36
C PHE A 4 5.16 -9.10 0.75
N VAL A 5 4.79 -10.33 1.10
CA VAL A 5 3.55 -10.98 0.67
C VAL A 5 3.06 -11.85 1.82
N ASP A 6 1.96 -11.47 2.47
CA ASP A 6 1.32 -12.36 3.45
C ASP A 6 0.81 -13.64 2.76
N ALA A 7 0.78 -14.74 3.51
CA ALA A 7 0.46 -16.08 2.99
C ALA A 7 -0.97 -16.22 2.43
N ASP A 8 -1.89 -15.32 2.82
CA ASP A 8 -3.28 -15.28 2.37
C ASP A 8 -3.51 -14.35 1.17
N ASN A 9 -2.46 -13.73 0.62
CA ASN A 9 -2.56 -12.89 -0.56
C ASN A 9 -2.34 -13.68 -1.85
N ILE A 10 -3.39 -13.81 -2.65
CA ILE A 10 -3.34 -14.50 -3.93
C ILE A 10 -3.08 -13.49 -5.05
N LEU A 11 -1.83 -13.43 -5.51
CA LEU A 11 -1.45 -12.62 -6.66
C LEU A 11 -1.83 -13.34 -7.95
N THR A 12 -2.87 -12.86 -8.62
CA THR A 12 -3.36 -13.44 -9.89
C THR A 12 -2.73 -12.80 -11.12
N ASN A 13 -2.18 -11.58 -11.00
CA ASN A 13 -1.48 -10.90 -12.08
C ASN A 13 0.02 -11.26 -12.05
N PRO A 14 0.55 -12.01 -13.05
CA PRO A 14 1.95 -12.42 -13.08
C PRO A 14 2.92 -11.23 -13.20
N ASP A 15 2.46 -10.08 -13.72
CA ASP A 15 3.29 -8.88 -13.93
C ASP A 15 3.37 -8.00 -12.67
N THR A 16 2.76 -8.40 -11.56
CA THR A 16 2.65 -7.57 -10.34
C THR A 16 4.01 -7.00 -9.90
N LEU A 17 5.05 -7.84 -9.79
CA LEU A 17 6.36 -7.37 -9.35
C LEU A 17 6.98 -6.36 -10.33
N ALA A 18 6.90 -6.63 -11.63
CA ALA A 18 7.43 -5.74 -12.67
C ALA A 18 6.70 -4.38 -12.68
N LEU A 19 5.37 -4.40 -12.54
CA LEU A 19 4.55 -3.19 -12.45
C LEU A 19 4.90 -2.36 -11.21
N LEU A 20 5.08 -3.00 -10.04
CA LEU A 20 5.49 -2.31 -8.82
C LEU A 20 6.89 -1.69 -8.93
N ILE A 21 7.83 -2.36 -9.58
CA ILE A 21 9.17 -1.81 -9.85
C ILE A 21 9.08 -0.58 -10.76
N ALA A 22 8.22 -0.63 -11.79
CA ALA A 22 8.04 0.46 -12.77
C ALA A 22 7.48 1.75 -12.14
N GLU A 23 6.72 1.67 -11.04
CA GLU A 23 6.21 2.84 -10.31
C GLU A 23 7.31 3.70 -9.67
N ASN A 24 8.53 3.15 -9.51
CA ASN A 24 9.71 3.87 -9.05
C ASN A 24 9.51 4.62 -7.71
N LYS A 25 8.78 3.99 -6.77
CA LYS A 25 8.53 4.52 -5.41
C LYS A 25 9.41 3.82 -4.37
N THR A 26 9.65 4.48 -3.24
CA THR A 26 10.33 3.86 -2.08
C THR A 26 9.51 2.72 -1.49
N VAL A 27 8.20 2.93 -1.34
CA VAL A 27 7.21 1.92 -0.93
C VAL A 27 6.03 2.00 -1.88
N VAL A 28 5.57 0.85 -2.39
CA VAL A 28 4.39 0.76 -3.28
C VAL A 28 3.68 -0.57 -3.07
N ALA A 29 2.36 -0.56 -3.17
CA ALA A 29 1.52 -1.75 -3.01
C ALA A 29 0.54 -1.90 -4.17
N PRO A 30 0.27 -3.13 -4.63
CA PRO A 30 -0.89 -3.39 -5.47
C PRO A 30 -2.16 -3.30 -4.61
N MET A 31 -3.26 -2.84 -5.19
CA MET A 31 -4.55 -2.94 -4.51
C MET A 31 -5.07 -4.38 -4.62
N LEU A 32 -5.22 -5.06 -3.48
CA LEU A 32 -5.76 -6.40 -3.40
C LEU A 32 -7.29 -6.36 -3.34
N ASP A 33 -7.94 -7.29 -4.05
CA ASP A 33 -9.39 -7.46 -3.97
C ASP A 33 -9.79 -8.22 -2.69
N SER A 34 -10.86 -7.75 -2.06
CA SER A 34 -11.38 -8.32 -0.83
C SER A 34 -12.91 -8.37 -0.87
N ARG A 35 -13.49 -9.36 -0.18
CA ARG A 35 -14.95 -9.55 -0.14
C ARG A 35 -15.68 -8.39 0.54
N ALA A 36 -15.08 -7.84 1.59
CA ALA A 36 -15.65 -6.74 2.37
C ALA A 36 -15.07 -5.38 1.95
N ALA A 37 -15.59 -4.30 2.53
CA ALA A 37 -15.07 -2.95 2.28
C ALA A 37 -13.64 -2.72 2.82
N TYR A 38 -13.03 -3.69 3.49
CA TYR A 38 -11.66 -3.65 4.03
C TYR A 38 -10.65 -3.95 2.92
N SER A 39 -9.61 -3.14 2.74
CA SER A 39 -8.58 -3.34 1.72
C SER A 39 -7.19 -3.22 2.33
N ASN A 40 -6.16 -3.61 1.58
CA ASN A 40 -4.76 -3.55 1.99
C ASN A 40 -4.14 -2.12 2.01
N PHE A 41 -4.97 -1.08 2.13
CA PHE A 41 -4.55 0.33 2.20
C PHE A 41 -5.57 1.19 2.96
N TRP A 42 -5.13 2.30 3.53
CA TRP A 42 -6.00 3.32 4.14
C TRP A 42 -5.86 4.65 3.41
N CYS A 43 -6.97 5.35 3.12
CA CYS A 43 -6.91 6.71 2.55
C CYS A 43 -6.83 7.83 3.59
N GLY A 44 -6.79 7.49 4.88
CA GLY A 44 -6.74 8.48 5.95
C GLY A 44 -6.35 7.83 7.27
N MET A 45 -5.77 8.65 8.12
CA MET A 45 -5.32 8.27 9.45
C MET A 45 -5.66 9.39 10.44
N THR A 46 -6.00 9.05 11.68
CA THR A 46 -6.09 10.03 12.77
C THR A 46 -4.70 10.48 13.20
N SER A 47 -4.60 11.54 13.99
CA SER A 47 -3.32 11.98 14.56
C SER A 47 -2.68 10.94 15.48
N GLN A 48 -3.46 9.99 16.00
CA GLN A 48 -3.01 8.88 16.83
C GLN A 48 -2.66 7.61 16.03
N GLY A 49 -2.67 7.67 14.69
CA GLY A 49 -2.29 6.52 13.87
C GLY A 49 -3.42 5.55 13.53
N TYR A 50 -4.68 5.85 13.87
CA TYR A 50 -5.81 4.95 13.61
C TYR A 50 -6.44 5.19 12.24
N TYR A 51 -7.08 4.16 11.69
CA TYR A 51 -7.84 4.26 10.45
C TYR A 51 -8.85 5.41 10.47
N LYS A 52 -8.83 6.22 9.42
CA LYS A 52 -9.85 7.26 9.17
C LYS A 52 -10.37 7.11 7.74
N ARG A 53 -11.66 6.84 7.59
CA ARG A 53 -12.31 6.82 6.26
C ARG A 53 -12.30 8.22 5.64
N THR A 54 -11.99 8.29 4.35
CA THR A 54 -12.04 9.53 3.58
C THR A 54 -12.91 9.35 2.32
N PRO A 55 -13.43 10.44 1.73
CA PRO A 55 -14.23 10.37 0.49
C PRO A 55 -13.48 9.73 -0.69
N ALA A 56 -12.14 9.75 -0.68
CA ALA A 56 -11.32 9.14 -1.72
C ALA A 56 -11.35 7.60 -1.70
N TYR A 57 -11.69 6.98 -0.57
CA TYR A 57 -11.57 5.54 -0.39
C TYR A 57 -12.45 4.74 -1.35
N ILE A 58 -13.75 5.08 -1.45
CA ILE A 58 -14.70 4.30 -2.25
C ILE A 58 -14.37 4.37 -3.75
N PRO A 59 -14.11 5.56 -4.36
CA PRO A 59 -13.72 5.63 -5.77
C PRO A 59 -12.42 4.89 -6.11
N ILE A 60 -11.43 4.89 -5.22
CA ILE A 60 -10.17 4.15 -5.42
C ILE A 60 -10.45 2.64 -5.33
N ARG A 61 -11.13 2.19 -4.28
CA ARG A 61 -11.44 0.76 -4.07
C ARG A 61 -12.28 0.18 -5.21
N LYS A 62 -13.27 0.93 -5.70
CA LYS A 62 -14.12 0.52 -6.83
C LYS A 62 -13.42 0.60 -8.19
N ARG A 63 -12.20 1.15 -8.24
CA ARG A 63 -11.46 1.44 -9.48
C ARG A 63 -12.16 2.44 -10.39
N ASP A 64 -13.08 3.25 -9.86
CA ASP A 64 -13.64 4.42 -10.54
C ASP A 64 -12.54 5.46 -10.79
N ARG A 65 -11.55 5.52 -9.87
CA ARG A 65 -10.29 6.25 -10.02
C ARG A 65 -9.13 5.25 -10.02
N ARG A 66 -8.41 5.19 -11.14
CA ARG A 66 -7.25 4.29 -11.33
C ARG A 66 -5.94 5.09 -11.32
N GLY A 67 -4.87 4.48 -10.81
CA GLY A 67 -3.54 5.06 -10.76
C GLY A 67 -2.76 4.63 -9.50
N CYS A 68 -1.60 5.24 -9.30
CA CYS A 68 -0.82 5.12 -8.07
C CYS A 68 -1.16 6.31 -7.14
N PHE A 69 -1.63 6.02 -5.94
CA PHE A 69 -2.10 7.03 -5.00
C PHE A 69 -1.21 7.11 -3.77
N ALA A 70 -0.89 8.32 -3.32
CA ALA A 70 -0.28 8.54 -2.01
C ALA A 70 -1.31 8.23 -0.93
N VAL A 71 -0.97 7.32 -0.02
CA VAL A 71 -1.82 6.87 1.08
C VAL A 71 -0.99 6.82 2.37
N PRO A 72 -1.59 7.09 3.54
CA PRO A 72 -0.88 7.03 4.81
C PRO A 72 -0.44 5.61 5.21
N MET A 73 -1.08 4.56 4.67
CA MET A 73 -0.75 3.19 5.05
C MET A 73 -1.08 2.20 3.93
N VAL A 74 -0.16 1.25 3.71
CA VAL A 74 -0.34 0.02 2.94
C VAL A 74 0.12 -1.17 3.78
N HIS A 75 -0.47 -2.33 3.57
CA HIS A 75 -0.11 -3.56 4.29
C HIS A 75 -0.30 -4.80 3.42
N SER A 76 -0.02 -5.98 3.98
CA SER A 76 -0.18 -7.31 3.40
C SER A 76 0.67 -7.66 2.17
N THR A 77 0.63 -6.86 1.11
CA THR A 77 1.54 -7.01 -0.02
C THR A 77 2.06 -5.66 -0.46
N PHE A 78 3.39 -5.48 -0.44
CA PHE A 78 4.05 -4.25 -0.89
C PHE A 78 5.51 -4.52 -1.25
N LEU A 79 6.07 -3.62 -2.06
CA LEU A 79 7.46 -3.59 -2.48
C LEU A 79 8.17 -2.40 -1.83
N ILE A 80 9.36 -2.65 -1.28
CA ILE A 80 10.29 -1.62 -0.84
C ILE A 80 11.50 -1.58 -1.79
N ASP A 81 11.81 -0.39 -2.32
CA ASP A 81 13.07 -0.15 -3.01
C ASP A 81 14.17 0.31 -2.04
N LEU A 82 14.92 -0.66 -1.52
CA LEU A 82 16.05 -0.44 -0.59
C LEU A 82 17.25 0.33 -1.20
N ARG A 83 17.21 0.68 -2.49
CA ARG A 83 18.27 1.46 -3.15
C ARG A 83 18.03 2.97 -3.03
N LYS A 84 16.83 3.40 -2.64
CA LYS A 84 16.49 4.82 -2.45
C LYS A 84 16.85 5.24 -1.04
N GLU A 85 17.49 6.41 -0.89
CA GLU A 85 17.92 6.91 0.44
C GLU A 85 16.76 6.98 1.45
N ALA A 86 15.57 7.37 1.00
CA ALA A 86 14.36 7.43 1.84
C ALA A 86 13.95 6.08 2.47
N SER A 87 14.44 4.94 1.98
CA SER A 87 14.17 3.65 2.63
C SER A 87 14.87 3.52 3.99
N ARG A 88 15.88 4.36 4.26
CA ARG A 88 16.61 4.38 5.53
C ARG A 88 15.79 4.99 6.67
N ASP A 89 14.76 5.77 6.34
CA ASP A 89 13.86 6.42 7.30
C ASP A 89 12.66 5.53 7.66
N LEU A 90 12.56 4.33 7.08
CA LEU A 90 11.52 3.36 7.42
C LEU A 90 11.84 2.72 8.78
N ALA A 91 11.34 3.36 9.84
CA ALA A 91 11.52 2.94 11.22
C ALA A 91 10.19 2.97 12.00
N PHE A 92 10.15 2.22 13.09
CA PHE A 92 9.06 2.25 14.05
C PHE A 92 9.31 3.36 15.08
N TYR A 93 8.36 4.29 15.20
CA TYR A 93 8.38 5.37 16.17
C TYR A 93 7.24 5.17 17.18
N PRO A 94 7.48 4.51 18.33
CA PRO A 94 6.44 4.27 19.32
C PRO A 94 5.95 5.61 19.92
N PRO A 95 4.65 5.74 20.24
CA PRO A 95 4.16 6.87 21.03
C PRO A 95 4.81 6.84 22.43
N HIS A 96 5.31 8.01 22.88
CA HIS A 96 5.81 8.23 24.24
C HIS A 96 4.67 8.24 25.27
#